data_AF-A0A559JEQ0-F1
#
_entry.id   AF-A0A559JEQ0-F1
#
_cell.length_a   1.000
_cell.length_b   1.000
_cell.length_c   1.000
_cell.angle_alpha   90.00
_cell.angle_beta   90.00
_cell.angle_gamma   90.00
#
_symmetry.space_group_name_H-M   'P 1'
#
loop_
_entity.id
_entity.type
_entity.pdbx_description
1 polymer ?
#
loop_
_entity_poly.entity_id
_entity_poly.type
_entity_poly.pdbx_seq_one_letter_code
_entity_poly.pdbx_strand_id
1 'polypeptide(L)' 'MSSLQADTPIISHYPRRAAELAEEIDDLRKAMTDTFLKEHSLVADSVIQLSRQLDMKINEYMKYIRLCRE' A
#
# COMPACT_ATOMS: atom_id res chain seq x y z
N MET A 1 -31.36 34.81 2.67
CA MET A 1 -30.91 34.16 1.43
C MET A 1 -29.42 33.92 1.56
N SER A 2 -28.97 32.71 1.16
CA SER A 2 -27.58 32.23 1.02
C SER A 2 -26.81 32.07 2.34
N SER A 3 -26.85 30.93 3.04
CA SER A 3 -26.39 29.56 2.72
C SER A 3 -24.87 29.38 2.80
N LEU A 4 -24.47 28.71 3.89
CA LEU A 4 -23.33 27.81 4.12
C LEU A 4 -22.19 27.79 3.09
N GLN A 5 -20.97 28.09 3.55
CA GLN A 5 -19.78 27.35 3.11
C GLN A 5 -18.92 27.04 4.33
N ALA A 6 -18.81 25.74 4.62
CA ALA A 6 -18.04 25.20 5.72
C ALA A 6 -16.55 25.37 5.45
N ASP A 7 -15.84 26.05 6.34
CA ASP A 7 -14.40 25.96 6.48
C ASP A 7 -14.04 24.56 6.99
N THR A 8 -13.98 23.59 6.08
CA THR A 8 -13.38 22.29 6.37
C THR A 8 -11.99 22.32 5.77
N PRO A 9 -10.92 22.10 6.55
CA PRO A 9 -9.57 22.14 6.01
C PRO A 9 -9.45 21.06 4.95
N ILE A 10 -8.99 21.45 3.76
CA ILE A 10 -8.50 20.55 2.72
C ILE A 10 -7.22 19.92 3.31
N ILE A 11 -7.38 18.95 4.22
CA ILE A 11 -6.24 18.20 4.72
C ILE A 11 -5.79 17.38 3.52
N SER A 12 -4.62 17.74 3.01
CA SER A 12 -3.78 16.99 2.09
C SER A 12 -3.56 15.56 2.61
N HIS A 13 -4.58 14.70 2.53
CA HIS A 13 -4.52 13.26 2.81
C HIS A 13 -3.87 12.50 1.64
N TYR A 14 -3.73 13.16 0.50
CA TYR A 14 -3.11 12.64 -0.71
C TYR A 14 -1.72 12.01 -0.46
N PRO A 15 -0.73 12.71 0.14
CA PRO A 15 0.58 12.13 0.41
C PRO A 15 0.59 11.10 1.56
N ARG A 16 -0.35 11.19 2.52
CA ARG A 16 -0.33 10.31 3.70
C ARG A 16 -0.64 8.86 3.32
N ARG A 17 -1.71 8.62 2.55
CA ARG A 17 -2.07 7.24 2.19
C ARG A 17 -1.06 6.62 1.23
N ALA A 18 -0.43 7.40 0.36
CA ALA A 18 0.66 6.92 -0.48
C ALA A 18 1.88 6.47 0.36
N ALA A 19 2.21 7.23 1.41
CA ALA A 19 3.30 6.87 2.32
C ALA A 19 2.97 5.61 3.14
N GLU A 20 1.75 5.50 3.70
CA GLU A 20 1.28 4.31 4.40
C GLU A 20 1.35 3.06 3.51
N LEU A 21 0.88 3.17 2.25
CA LEU A 21 0.93 2.05 1.31
C LEU A 21 2.36 1.67 0.93
N ALA A 22 3.27 2.64 0.83
CA ALA A 22 4.69 2.35 0.59
C ALA A 22 5.33 1.61 1.78
N GLU A 23 5.02 2.02 3.01
CA GLU A 23 5.48 1.34 4.23
C GLU A 23 4.93 -0.10 4.31
N GLU A 24 3.63 -0.29 4.08
CA GLU A 24 3.01 -1.62 4.04
C GLU A 24 3.65 -2.53 2.97
N ILE A 25 4.03 -1.98 1.81
CA ILE A 25 4.73 -2.70 0.74
C ILE A 25 6.14 -3.11 1.19
N ASP A 26 6.88 -2.22 1.83
CA ASP A 26 8.25 -2.50 2.28
C ASP A 26 8.28 -3.53 3.42
N ASP A 27 7.33 -3.47 4.34
CA ASP A 27 7.16 -4.49 5.38
C ASP A 27 6.86 -5.86 4.77
N LEU A 28 5.98 -5.93 3.77
CA LEU A 28 5.67 -7.18 3.07
C LEU A 28 6.88 -7.72 2.29
N ARG A 29 7.69 -6.85 1.66
CA ARG A 29 8.94 -7.26 1.01
C ARG A 29 9.93 -7.85 2.00
N LYS A 30 10.08 -7.22 3.16
CA LYS A 30 10.95 -7.72 4.23
C LYS A 30 10.46 -9.08 4.73
N ALA A 31 9.17 -9.18 5.07
CA ALA A 31 8.58 -10.44 5.53
C ALA A 31 8.72 -11.56 4.51
N MET A 32 8.50 -11.29 3.22
CA MET A 32 8.69 -12.26 2.13
C MET A 32 10.14 -12.70 2.01
N THR A 33 11.09 -11.77 2.14
CA THR A 33 12.53 -12.07 2.09
C THR A 33 12.96 -12.93 3.27
N ASP A 34 12.57 -12.57 4.49
CA ASP A 34 12.86 -13.32 5.71
C ASP A 34 12.25 -14.73 5.65
N THR A 35 11.04 -14.85 5.13
CA THR A 35 10.36 -16.14 4.95
C THR A 35 11.06 -16.98 3.88
N PHE A 36 11.45 -16.39 2.75
CA PHE A 36 12.24 -17.10 1.74
C PHE A 36 13.57 -17.61 2.32
N LEU A 37 14.28 -16.80 3.10
CA LEU A 37 15.52 -17.21 3.75
C LEU A 37 15.31 -18.36 4.75
N LYS A 38 14.16 -18.40 5.42
CA LYS A 38 13.80 -19.47 6.36
C LYS A 38 13.40 -20.77 5.65
N GLU A 39 12.58 -20.67 4.61
CA GLU A 39 12.05 -21.82 3.87
C GLU A 39 13.03 -22.36 2.81
N HIS A 40 14.04 -21.55 2.44
CA HIS A 40 14.96 -21.80 1.33
C HIS A 40 14.27 -22.13 0.00
N SER A 41 13.04 -21.66 -0.19
CA SER A 41 12.20 -22.00 -1.33
C SER A 41 11.30 -20.84 -1.72
N LEU A 42 11.35 -20.45 -2.99
CA LEU A 42 10.45 -19.44 -3.55
C LEU A 42 9.02 -19.96 -3.78
N VAL A 43 8.86 -21.28 -3.78
CA VAL A 43 7.56 -21.94 -4.02
C VAL A 43 6.95 -22.50 -2.73
N ALA A 44 7.54 -22.20 -1.57
CA ALA A 44 6.90 -22.50 -0.30
C ALA A 44 5.56 -21.73 -0.22
N ASP A 45 4.51 -22.39 0.27
CA ASP A 45 3.17 -21.80 0.34
C ASP A 45 3.16 -20.48 1.12
N SER A 46 3.99 -20.37 2.16
CA SER A 46 4.17 -19.15 2.96
C SER A 46 4.75 -18.00 2.14
N VAL A 47 5.76 -18.25 1.31
CA VAL A 47 6.37 -17.25 0.41
C VAL A 47 5.40 -16.85 -0.70
N ILE A 48 4.68 -17.81 -1.29
CA ILE A 48 3.65 -17.56 -2.30
C ILE A 48 2.53 -16.69 -1.72
N GLN A 49 2.08 -16.99 -0.49
CA GLN A 49 1.04 -16.22 0.17
C GLN A 49 1.49 -14.77 0.45
N LEU A 50 2.73 -14.56 0.88
CA LEU A 50 3.30 -13.22 1.07
C LEU A 50 3.44 -12.47 -0.26
N SER A 51 3.89 -13.15 -1.32
CA SER A 51 3.95 -12.57 -2.67
C SER A 51 2.57 -12.09 -3.15
N ARG A 52 1.51 -12.89 -2.96
CA ARG A 52 0.14 -12.49 -3.33
C ARG A 52 -0.33 -11.25 -2.55
N GLN A 53 -0.01 -11.17 -1.25
CA GLN A 53 -0.35 -10.01 -0.43
C GLN A 53 0.40 -8.76 -0.89
N LEU A 54 1.70 -8.90 -1.19
CA LEU A 54 2.54 -7.83 -1.72
C LEU A 54 1.98 -7.30 -3.04
N ASP A 55 1.59 -8.18 -3.96
CA ASP A 55 1.00 -7.80 -5.25
C ASP A 55 -0.30 -7.02 -5.08
N MET A 56 -1.17 -7.45 -4.16
CA MET A 56 -2.40 -6.72 -3.83
C MET A 56 -2.10 -5.30 -3.36
N LYS A 57 -1.07 -5.13 -2.51
CA LYS A 57 -0.69 -3.81 -1.99
C LYS A 57 -0.04 -2.90 -3.02
N ILE A 58 0.80 -3.45 -3.89
CA ILE A 58 1.34 -2.72 -5.05
C ILE A 58 0.19 -2.25 -5.95
N ASN A 59 -0.79 -3.10 -6.21
CA ASN A 59 -1.96 -2.73 -7.00
C ASN A 59 -2.79 -1.62 -6.36
N GLU A 60 -2.99 -1.66 -5.04
CA GLU A 60 -3.65 -0.59 -4.27
C GLU A 60 -2.89 0.72 -4.39
N TYR A 61 -1.57 0.71 -4.15
CA TYR A 61 -0.70 1.87 -4.32
C TYR A 61 -0.78 2.45 -5.73
N MET A 62 -0.65 1.60 -6.76
CA MET A 62 -0.71 2.03 -8.16
C MET A 62 -2.07 2.60 -8.55
N LYS A 63 -3.16 2.06 -8.00
CA LYS A 63 -4.51 2.63 -8.20
C LYS A 63 -4.62 3.98 -7.52
N TYR A 64 -4.14 4.09 -6.29
CA TYR A 64 -4.15 5.33 -5.54
C TYR A 64 -3.36 6.43 -6.28
N ILE A 65 -2.09 6.19 -6.61
CA ILE A 65 -1.24 7.15 -7.35
C ILE A 65 -1.88 7.60 -8.66
N ARG A 66 -2.56 6.72 -9.40
CA ARG A 66 -3.30 7.08 -10.61
C ARG A 66 -4.43 8.07 -10.31
N LEU A 67 -5.26 7.76 -9.31
CA LEU A 67 -6.37 8.64 -8.90
C LEU A 67 -5.90 9.99 -8.35
N CYS A 68 -4.71 10.08 -7.76
CA CYS A 68 -4.15 11.34 -7.26
C CYS A 68 -3.62 12.27 -8.35
N ARG A 69 -3.36 11.73 -9.56
CA ARG A 69 -2.75 12.47 -10.67
C ARG A 69 -3.77 13.03 -11.67
N GLU A 70 -5.02 12.57 -11.59
CA GLU A 70 -6.17 13.04 -12.37
C GLU A 70 -6.92 14.16 -11.63
#